data_AF-X1ALJ6-F1
#
_entry.id   AF-X1ALJ6-F1
#
_cell.length_a   1.000
_cell.length_b   1.000
_cell.length_c   1.000
_cell.angle_alpha   90.00
_cell.angle_beta   90.00
_cell.angle_gamma   90.00
#
_symmetry.space_group_name_H-M   'P 1'
#
loop_
_entity.id
_entity.type
_entity.pdbx_description
1 polymer ?
#
loop_
_entity_poly.entity_id
_entity_poly.type
_entity_poly.pdbx_seq_one_letter_code
_entity_poly.pdbx_strand_id
1 'polypeptide(L)'
;IPQELTEKSSKNLIKSINDQVGKDNQHSVLLAEQGAKFSTLSLSQKDSQYLETRQFSVRDIARWFRIQPHKIGDLADATFSNIEHQSQEYVSDTLTPWFVRWEQAIRMQLMTPQQQAESLYVKHNANALLRGDLKSRYEAYASGIVNGWFTRNEAREREELNPIDGLDEPLVPLNMAVVGEEPVEEEQPTNNAFIEDIAARITAAEERGLLTRADKANEDRERFNEWVTGFYAKQKTYANMCLKPLGVAARVIENITISGEWQVMYA
;
A
#
# COMPACT_ATOMS: atom_id res chain seq x y z
N ILE A 1 26.50 12.13 73.03
CA ILE A 1 26.63 10.83 73.72
C ILE A 1 26.84 11.17 75.20
N PRO A 2 25.94 10.78 76.12
CA PRO A 2 26.15 11.04 77.54
C PRO A 2 27.42 10.31 78.01
N GLN A 3 28.17 10.96 78.89
CA GLN A 3 29.44 10.48 79.43
C GLN A 3 29.28 9.10 80.10
N GLU A 4 30.10 8.15 79.62
CA GLU A 4 30.39 6.81 80.15
C GLU A 4 29.21 5.87 80.50
N LEU A 5 28.73 5.16 79.48
CA LEU A 5 27.94 3.93 79.65
C LEU A 5 28.88 2.76 80.01
N THR A 6 28.57 2.04 81.09
CA THR A 6 29.20 0.75 81.40
C THR A 6 28.90 -0.29 80.31
N GLU A 7 29.83 -1.22 80.04
CA GLU A 7 29.70 -2.25 78.97
C GLU A 7 28.40 -3.07 79.04
N LYS A 8 27.88 -3.29 80.25
CA LYS A 8 26.63 -4.02 80.46
C LYS A 8 25.41 -3.21 80.01
N SER A 9 25.43 -1.90 80.25
CA SER A 9 24.35 -0.97 79.89
C SER A 9 24.29 -0.74 78.38
N SER A 10 25.44 -0.66 77.69
CA SER A 10 25.47 -0.51 76.24
C SER A 10 24.89 -1.73 75.51
N LYS A 11 25.22 -2.95 75.96
CA LYS A 11 24.64 -4.19 75.41
C LYS A 11 23.14 -4.29 75.61
N ASN A 12 22.64 -3.88 76.78
CA ASN A 12 21.20 -3.85 77.06
C ASN A 12 20.46 -2.84 76.17
N LEU A 13 21.08 -1.68 75.90
CA LEU A 13 20.51 -0.62 75.08
C LEU A 13 20.49 -1.01 73.59
N ILE A 14 21.53 -1.67 73.09
CA ILE A 14 21.54 -2.23 71.73
C ILE A 14 20.47 -3.32 71.59
N LYS A 15 20.32 -4.18 72.61
CA LYS A 15 19.31 -5.24 72.60
C LYS A 15 17.89 -4.65 72.60
N SER A 16 17.61 -3.67 73.45
CA SER A 16 16.29 -3.01 73.49
C SER A 16 15.97 -2.24 72.20
N ILE A 17 16.95 -1.60 71.57
CA ILE A 17 16.78 -0.96 70.27
C ILE A 17 16.46 -2.00 69.19
N ASN A 18 17.19 -3.12 69.13
CA ASN A 18 16.94 -4.16 68.13
C ASN A 18 15.56 -4.83 68.32
N ASP A 19 15.13 -5.04 69.56
CA ASP A 19 13.82 -5.60 69.86
C ASP A 19 12.68 -4.62 69.45
N GLN A 20 12.89 -3.30 69.59
CA GLN A 20 11.91 -2.27 69.19
C GLN A 20 11.93 -1.93 67.68
N VAL A 21 13.07 -2.08 67.01
CA VAL A 21 13.26 -1.75 65.58
C VAL A 21 13.05 -2.97 64.67
N GLY A 22 12.70 -4.14 65.24
CA GLY A 22 12.40 -5.36 64.51
C GLY A 22 11.26 -5.21 63.49
N LYS A 23 11.27 -6.09 62.48
CA LYS A 23 10.33 -6.10 61.34
C LYS A 23 8.85 -6.14 61.77
N ASP A 24 8.56 -6.68 62.95
CA ASP A 24 7.21 -6.80 63.52
C ASP A 24 6.75 -5.56 64.30
N ASN A 25 7.64 -4.60 64.61
CA ASN A 25 7.38 -3.41 65.41
C ASN A 25 7.45 -2.10 64.59
N GLN A 26 7.17 -2.18 63.28
CA GLN A 26 7.04 -1.00 62.42
C GLN A 26 5.93 -0.09 62.99
N HIS A 27 6.25 1.17 63.23
CA HIS A 27 5.42 2.22 63.88
C HIS A 27 5.41 2.27 65.42
N SER A 28 6.17 1.42 66.13
CA SER A 28 6.34 1.60 67.58
C SER A 28 7.18 2.85 67.91
N VAL A 29 6.78 3.59 68.95
CA VAL A 29 7.51 4.79 69.39
C VAL A 29 8.74 4.35 70.18
N LEU A 30 9.93 4.60 69.64
CA LEU A 30 11.19 4.29 70.33
C LEU A 30 11.37 5.24 71.53
N LEU A 31 11.34 4.69 72.74
CA LEU A 31 11.59 5.44 73.98
C LEU A 31 13.11 5.60 74.16
N ALA A 32 13.61 6.81 73.93
CA ALA A 32 15.02 7.14 74.12
C ALA A 32 15.29 7.55 75.57
N GLU A 33 15.95 6.69 76.35
CA GLU A 33 16.37 7.02 77.72
C GLU A 33 17.58 7.97 77.76
N GLN A 34 17.70 8.74 78.85
CA GLN A 34 18.90 9.53 79.19
C GLN A 34 19.31 10.62 78.15
N GLY A 35 18.33 11.31 77.57
CA GLY A 35 18.59 12.44 76.67
C GLY A 35 19.16 12.04 75.32
N ALA A 36 19.09 10.75 74.96
CA ALA A 36 19.44 10.27 73.64
C ALA A 36 18.48 10.88 72.59
N LYS A 37 19.04 11.49 71.54
CA LYS A 37 18.26 12.02 70.42
C LYS A 37 18.14 10.95 69.35
N PHE A 38 16.91 10.55 69.03
CA PHE A 38 16.64 9.67 67.90
C PHE A 38 16.61 10.49 66.60
N SER A 39 17.50 10.20 65.66
CA SER A 39 17.43 10.74 64.30
C SER A 39 16.78 9.71 63.39
N THR A 40 15.57 9.98 62.91
CA THR A 40 14.93 9.15 61.89
C THR A 40 15.77 9.18 60.61
N LEU A 41 16.23 8.01 60.14
CA LEU A 41 16.75 7.81 58.79
C LEU A 41 15.58 7.78 57.79
N SER A 42 14.78 8.85 57.76
CA SER A 42 13.90 9.12 56.64
C SER A 42 14.78 9.52 55.45
N LEU A 43 14.50 9.00 54.25
CA LEU A 43 15.10 9.55 53.02
C LEU A 43 14.99 11.07 53.10
N SER A 44 16.11 11.78 53.05
CA SER A 44 16.07 13.22 53.18
C SER A 44 15.32 13.77 51.97
N GLN A 45 14.50 14.80 52.15
CA GLN A 45 13.89 15.53 51.02
C GLN A 45 14.95 15.95 49.98
N LYS A 46 16.20 16.20 50.45
CA LYS A 46 17.36 16.45 49.60
C LYS A 46 17.75 15.28 48.70
N ASP A 47 17.65 14.05 49.20
CA ASP A 47 18.02 12.85 48.44
C ASP A 47 17.02 12.58 47.32
N SER A 48 15.73 12.77 47.60
CA SER A 48 14.67 12.69 46.57
C SER A 48 14.85 13.77 45.49
N GLN A 49 15.16 15.01 45.90
CA GLN A 49 15.39 16.11 44.96
C GLN A 49 16.70 15.94 44.16
N TYR A 50 17.70 15.28 44.74
CA TYR A 50 18.93 14.92 44.04
C TYR A 50 18.69 13.85 42.96
N LEU A 51 17.87 12.84 43.24
CA LEU A 51 17.48 11.83 42.25
C LEU A 51 16.75 12.47 41.06
N GLU A 52 15.83 13.40 41.32
CA GLU A 52 15.11 14.13 40.27
C GLU A 52 16.07 14.96 39.40
N THR A 53 17.04 15.66 40.02
CA THR A 53 18.07 16.43 39.30
C THR A 53 18.93 15.53 38.40
N ARG A 54 19.25 14.32 38.86
CA ARG A 54 19.99 13.33 38.07
C ARG A 54 19.18 12.83 36.88
N GLN A 55 17.89 12.55 37.04
CA GLN A 55 17.02 12.14 35.95
C GLN A 55 16.87 13.25 34.90
N PHE A 56 16.71 14.51 35.34
CA PHE A 56 16.68 15.66 34.44
C PHE A 56 17.97 15.83 33.64
N SER A 57 19.13 15.62 34.28
CA SER A 57 20.43 15.68 33.61
C SER A 57 20.57 14.65 32.48
N VAL A 58 20.03 13.44 32.67
CA VAL A 58 20.02 12.40 31.63
C VAL A 58 19.19 12.84 30.42
N ARG A 59 18.00 13.43 30.67
CA ARG A 59 17.14 13.96 29.60
C ARG A 59 17.79 15.14 28.86
N ASP A 60 18.51 16.00 29.55
CA ASP A 60 19.20 17.13 28.91
C ASP A 60 20.32 16.67 27.97
N ILE A 61 21.09 15.65 28.35
CA ILE A 61 22.09 15.04 27.46
C ILE A 61 21.39 14.41 26.24
N ALA A 62 20.26 13.71 26.45
CA ALA A 62 19.51 13.10 25.36
C ALA A 62 19.03 14.12 24.33
N ARG A 63 18.55 15.28 24.80
CA ARG A 63 18.11 16.41 23.95
C ARG A 63 19.22 16.94 23.06
N TRP A 64 20.47 17.01 23.55
CA TRP A 64 21.60 17.48 22.75
C TRP A 64 21.88 16.56 21.55
N PHE A 65 21.71 15.25 21.75
CA PHE A 65 21.86 14.25 20.69
C PHE A 65 20.58 13.99 19.89
N ARG A 66 19.48 14.68 20.21
CA ARG A 66 18.13 14.47 19.64
C ARG A 66 17.57 13.07 19.87
N ILE A 67 18.10 12.32 20.85
CA ILE A 67 17.67 10.95 21.14
C ILE A 67 16.46 10.98 22.07
N GLN A 68 15.41 10.23 21.75
CA GLN A 68 14.22 10.12 22.60
C GLN A 68 14.52 9.38 23.92
N PRO A 69 13.95 9.81 25.07
CA PRO A 69 14.22 9.23 26.39
C PRO A 69 13.97 7.72 26.51
N HIS A 70 12.99 7.18 25.78
CA HIS A 70 12.68 5.75 25.83
C HIS A 70 13.82 4.88 25.26
N LYS A 71 14.67 5.41 24.36
CA LYS A 71 15.84 4.67 23.81
C LYS A 71 17.00 4.57 24.80
N ILE A 72 17.07 5.46 25.78
CA ILE A 72 18.11 5.48 26.82
C ILE A 72 17.65 4.82 28.13
N GLY A 73 16.46 4.23 28.14
CA GLY A 73 15.92 3.52 29.31
C GLY A 73 15.17 4.41 30.31
N ASP A 74 14.89 5.67 29.97
CA ASP A 74 14.01 6.54 30.77
C ASP A 74 12.57 6.46 30.26
N LEU A 75 11.79 5.57 30.87
CA LEU A 75 10.39 5.30 30.51
C LEU A 75 9.38 6.03 31.42
N ALA A 76 9.81 6.98 32.27
CA ALA A 76 8.94 7.54 33.31
C ALA A 76 7.64 8.18 32.76
N ASP A 77 7.64 8.67 31.52
CA ASP A 77 6.50 9.32 30.86
C ASP A 77 6.03 8.58 29.58
N ALA A 78 6.51 7.35 29.34
CA ALA A 78 6.31 6.64 28.07
C ALA A 78 5.19 5.58 28.13
N THR A 79 4.09 5.82 27.42
CA THR A 79 3.03 4.82 27.14
C THR A 79 3.36 4.05 25.86
N PHE A 80 2.97 2.77 25.74
CA PHE A 80 3.26 1.92 24.57
C PHE A 80 2.90 2.55 23.22
N SER A 81 1.70 3.15 23.09
CA SER A 81 1.28 3.83 21.85
C SER A 81 2.14 5.07 21.54
N ASN A 82 2.64 5.77 22.56
CA ASN A 82 3.53 6.90 22.38
C ASN A 82 4.95 6.44 21.96
N ILE A 83 5.39 5.25 22.38
CA ILE A 83 6.70 4.70 22.02
C ILE A 83 6.80 4.40 20.52
N GLU A 84 5.73 3.90 19.89
CA GLU A 84 5.72 3.64 18.45
C GLU A 84 5.91 4.91 17.64
N HIS A 85 5.13 5.95 17.95
CA HIS A 85 5.27 7.27 17.32
C HIS A 85 6.65 7.89 17.58
N GLN A 86 7.15 7.82 18.81
CA GLN A 86 8.50 8.30 19.14
C GLN A 86 9.60 7.51 18.44
N SER A 87 9.39 6.22 18.14
CA SER A 87 10.36 5.42 17.40
C SER A 87 10.37 5.79 15.91
N GLN A 88 9.25 6.24 15.34
CA GLN A 88 9.21 6.80 13.99
C GLN A 88 9.91 8.17 13.95
N GLU A 89 9.62 9.04 14.92
CA GLU A 89 10.26 10.37 15.07
C GLU A 89 11.79 10.25 15.24
N TYR A 90 12.27 9.21 15.93
CA TYR A 90 13.70 8.93 16.04
C TYR A 90 14.37 8.76 14.67
N VAL A 91 13.73 8.02 13.76
CA VAL A 91 14.27 7.75 12.43
C VAL A 91 14.26 9.02 11.59
N SER A 92 13.18 9.80 11.62
CA SER A 92 13.08 11.04 10.84
C SER A 92 14.04 12.13 11.36
N ASP A 93 14.09 12.36 12.67
CA ASP A 93 14.67 13.58 13.21
C ASP A 93 16.13 13.40 13.63
N THR A 94 16.52 12.17 13.99
CA THR A 94 17.89 11.85 14.41
C THR A 94 18.66 11.14 13.33
N LEU A 95 18.17 9.98 12.86
CA LEU A 95 18.96 9.11 11.98
C LEU A 95 19.04 9.62 10.54
N THR A 96 17.94 10.15 9.99
CA THR A 96 17.90 10.60 8.59
C THR A 96 18.97 11.67 8.28
N PRO A 97 19.17 12.72 9.11
CA PRO A 97 20.28 13.66 8.92
C PRO A 97 21.66 13.00 8.90
N TRP A 98 21.90 11.97 9.71
CA TRP A 98 23.17 11.24 9.73
C TRP A 98 23.34 10.37 8.48
N PHE A 99 22.30 9.65 8.06
CA PHE A 99 22.30 8.87 6.83
C PHE A 99 22.62 9.75 5.62
N VAL A 100 21.96 10.89 5.48
CA VAL A 100 22.21 11.84 4.39
C VAL A 100 23.67 12.33 4.41
N ARG A 101 24.21 12.66 5.59
CA ARG A 101 25.62 13.08 5.69
C ARG A 101 26.58 11.97 5.24
N TRP A 102 26.32 10.72 5.62
CA TRP A 102 27.15 9.60 5.20
C TRP A 102 27.00 9.30 3.71
N GLU A 103 25.79 9.35 3.17
CA GLU A 103 25.54 9.20 1.73
C GLU A 103 26.27 10.26 0.92
N GLN A 104 26.23 11.51 1.37
CA GLN A 104 26.97 12.61 0.75
C GLN A 104 28.49 12.42 0.86
N ALA A 105 28.99 11.99 2.02
CA ALA A 105 30.41 11.71 2.21
C ALA A 105 30.89 10.57 1.31
N ILE A 106 30.11 9.48 1.20
CA ILE A 106 30.38 8.35 0.31
C ILE A 106 30.37 8.81 -1.15
N ARG A 107 29.36 9.58 -1.54
CA ARG A 107 29.27 10.15 -2.89
C ARG A 107 30.49 11.02 -3.23
N MET A 108 30.97 11.81 -2.28
CA MET A 108 32.10 12.72 -2.51
C MET A 108 33.47 12.01 -2.49
N GLN A 109 33.66 11.03 -1.59
CA GLN A 109 34.97 10.44 -1.31
C GLN A 109 35.21 9.10 -2.00
N LEU A 110 34.16 8.31 -2.24
CA LEU A 110 34.28 6.93 -2.72
C LEU A 110 33.79 6.75 -4.16
N MET A 111 32.90 7.62 -4.67
CA MET A 111 32.42 7.52 -6.05
C MET A 111 33.33 8.25 -7.03
N THR A 112 33.69 7.56 -8.11
CA THR A 112 34.40 8.18 -9.24
C THR A 112 33.49 9.16 -9.99
N PRO A 113 34.05 10.16 -10.69
CA PRO A 113 33.27 11.09 -11.51
C PRO A 113 32.40 10.39 -12.57
N GLN A 114 32.88 9.26 -13.09
CA GLN A 114 32.18 8.46 -14.08
C GLN A 114 30.95 7.76 -13.50
N GLN A 115 31.08 7.17 -12.30
CA GLN A 115 29.94 6.58 -11.58
C GLN A 115 28.88 7.64 -11.20
N GLN A 116 29.31 8.85 -10.85
CA GLN A 116 28.37 9.96 -10.58
C GLN A 116 27.63 10.42 -11.84
N ALA A 117 28.29 10.39 -13.00
CA ALA A 117 27.68 10.72 -14.29
C ALA A 117 26.67 9.67 -14.76
N GLU A 118 26.85 8.40 -14.38
CA GLU A 118 25.92 7.29 -14.63
C GLU A 118 24.69 7.29 -13.69
N SER A 119 24.47 8.35 -12.90
CA SER A 119 23.36 8.47 -11.93
C SER A 119 23.34 7.40 -10.84
N LEU A 120 24.47 6.74 -10.56
CA LEU A 120 24.58 5.83 -9.42
C LEU A 120 24.47 6.61 -8.11
N TYR A 121 23.66 6.10 -7.19
CA TYR A 121 23.46 6.69 -5.87
C TYR A 121 23.61 5.63 -4.78
N VAL A 122 24.11 6.06 -3.63
CA VAL A 122 24.14 5.24 -2.41
C VAL A 122 23.07 5.79 -1.49
N LYS A 123 22.22 4.90 -0.98
CA LYS A 123 21.16 5.22 -0.04
C LYS A 123 21.15 4.19 1.08
N HIS A 124 21.03 4.65 2.32
CA HIS A 124 20.81 3.78 3.46
C HIS A 124 19.37 3.28 3.46
N ASN A 125 19.21 1.97 3.65
CA ASN A 125 17.89 1.39 3.79
C ASN A 125 17.36 1.59 5.23
N ALA A 126 16.67 2.70 5.47
CA ALA A 126 15.98 2.97 6.73
C ALA A 126 14.69 2.14 6.90
N ASN A 127 14.23 1.41 5.87
CA ASN A 127 13.01 0.59 5.94
C ASN A 127 13.17 -0.57 6.94
N ALA A 128 14.40 -1.00 7.23
CA ALA A 128 14.69 -1.99 8.26
C ALA A 128 14.31 -1.50 9.67
N LEU A 129 14.49 -0.20 9.96
CA LEU A 129 14.09 0.40 11.23
C LEU A 129 12.57 0.58 11.32
N LEU A 130 11.91 0.87 10.18
CA LEU A 130 10.45 0.92 10.06
C LEU A 130 9.80 -0.47 9.95
N ARG A 131 10.58 -1.55 9.82
CA ARG A 131 10.08 -2.93 9.77
C ARG A 131 9.36 -3.34 11.06
N GLY A 132 9.54 -2.62 12.17
CA GLY A 132 8.77 -2.83 13.39
C GLY A 132 7.26 -2.65 13.22
N ASP A 133 6.82 -1.80 12.27
CA ASP A 133 5.41 -1.58 11.95
C ASP A 133 5.07 -2.11 10.56
N LEU A 134 5.13 -3.44 10.43
CA LEU A 134 4.75 -4.13 9.19
C LEU A 134 3.31 -3.78 8.78
N LYS A 135 2.42 -3.59 9.75
CA LYS A 135 1.00 -3.34 9.48
C LYS A 135 0.79 -2.04 8.72
N SER A 136 1.26 -0.91 9.24
CA SER A 136 1.10 0.38 8.55
C SER A 136 1.81 0.39 7.19
N ARG A 137 2.94 -0.33 7.08
CA ARG A 137 3.68 -0.43 5.83
C ARG A 137 2.91 -1.22 4.75
N TYR A 138 2.37 -2.38 5.09
CA TYR A 138 1.55 -3.17 4.16
C TYR A 138 0.22 -2.47 3.85
N GLU A 139 -0.38 -1.75 4.79
CA GLU A 139 -1.56 -0.92 4.55
C GLU A 139 -1.25 0.23 3.57
N ALA A 140 -0.09 0.88 3.69
CA ALA A 140 0.35 1.90 2.74
C ALA A 140 0.56 1.32 1.33
N TYR A 141 1.19 0.14 1.20
CA TYR A 141 1.33 -0.54 -0.10
C TYR A 141 -0.01 -0.98 -0.67
N ALA A 142 -0.90 -1.54 0.16
CA ALA A 142 -2.24 -1.93 -0.28
C ALA A 142 -3.03 -0.73 -0.80
N SER A 143 -2.98 0.40 -0.09
CA SER A 143 -3.55 1.67 -0.55
C SER A 143 -2.95 2.11 -1.88
N GLY A 144 -1.63 2.04 -2.03
CA GLY A 144 -0.97 2.45 -3.28
C GLY A 144 -1.34 1.58 -4.48
N ILE A 145 -1.40 0.27 -4.26
CA ILE A 145 -1.75 -0.71 -5.27
C ILE A 145 -3.22 -0.56 -5.68
N VAL A 146 -4.13 -0.38 -4.72
CA VAL A 146 -5.56 -0.23 -4.99
C VAL A 146 -5.87 1.09 -5.70
N ASN A 147 -5.17 2.16 -5.37
CA ASN A 147 -5.35 3.47 -6.00
C ASN A 147 -4.59 3.62 -7.34
N GLY A 148 -3.86 2.60 -7.78
CA GLY A 148 -3.22 2.56 -9.10
C GLY A 148 -2.01 3.48 -9.28
N TRP A 149 -1.46 4.08 -8.22
CA TRP A 149 -0.21 4.84 -8.31
C TRP A 149 1.03 4.01 -7.95
N PHE A 150 0.83 2.77 -7.48
CA PHE A 150 1.90 1.87 -7.10
C PHE A 150 1.74 0.51 -7.77
N THR A 151 2.80 0.01 -8.41
CA THR A 151 2.78 -1.32 -9.01
C THR A 151 3.13 -2.38 -7.96
N ARG A 152 2.73 -3.63 -8.24
CA ARG A 152 3.01 -4.74 -7.33
C ARG A 152 4.50 -5.08 -7.31
N ASN A 153 5.20 -4.87 -8.42
CA ASN A 153 6.65 -5.04 -8.49
C ASN A 153 7.43 -3.92 -7.77
N GLU A 154 6.97 -2.67 -7.83
CA GLU A 154 7.58 -1.58 -7.04
C GLU A 154 7.48 -1.86 -5.53
N ALA A 155 6.38 -2.48 -5.08
CA ALA A 155 6.24 -2.90 -3.68
C ALA A 155 7.28 -3.97 -3.30
N ARG A 156 7.55 -4.91 -4.19
CA ARG A 156 8.56 -5.96 -4.00
C ARG A 156 9.97 -5.40 -4.00
N GLU A 157 10.27 -4.48 -4.91
CA GLU A 157 11.57 -3.80 -4.97
C GLU A 157 11.87 -3.05 -3.66
N ARG A 158 10.87 -2.36 -3.09
CA ARG A 158 11.03 -1.68 -1.78
C ARG A 158 11.26 -2.63 -0.60
N GLU A 159 10.83 -3.88 -0.73
CA GLU A 159 11.08 -4.96 0.23
C GLU A 159 12.34 -5.77 -0.09
N GLU A 160 13.15 -5.33 -1.07
CA GLU A 160 14.34 -6.03 -1.54
C GLU A 160 14.03 -7.44 -2.08
N LEU A 161 12.84 -7.63 -2.64
CA LEU A 161 12.40 -8.87 -3.28
C LEU A 161 12.49 -8.73 -4.80
N ASN A 162 12.86 -9.84 -5.46
CA ASN A 162 12.92 -9.87 -6.92
C ASN A 162 11.53 -9.62 -7.55
N PRO A 163 11.46 -8.88 -8.66
CA PRO A 163 10.23 -8.67 -9.41
C PRO A 163 9.70 -10.00 -9.98
N ILE A 164 8.40 -10.08 -10.19
CA ILE A 164 7.73 -11.21 -10.83
C ILE A 164 7.12 -10.71 -12.14
N ASP A 165 7.22 -11.50 -13.19
CA ASP A 165 6.68 -11.16 -14.51
C ASP A 165 5.15 -10.94 -14.46
N GLY A 166 4.66 -9.92 -15.16
CA GLY A 166 3.23 -9.55 -15.21
C GLY A 166 2.69 -8.73 -14.01
N LEU A 167 3.56 -8.17 -13.16
CA LEU A 167 3.17 -7.33 -12.01
C LEU A 167 3.58 -5.85 -12.14
N ASP A 168 4.04 -5.44 -13.32
CA ASP A 168 4.48 -4.06 -13.62
C ASP A 168 3.33 -3.12 -14.01
N GLU A 169 2.14 -3.66 -14.30
CA GLU A 169 0.98 -2.85 -14.64
C GLU A 169 0.23 -2.38 -13.38
N PRO A 170 -0.05 -1.06 -13.26
CA PRO A 170 -0.87 -0.53 -12.18
C PRO A 170 -2.28 -1.11 -12.21
N LEU A 171 -2.82 -1.47 -11.04
CA LEU A 171 -4.22 -1.86 -10.95
C LEU A 171 -5.10 -0.62 -11.01
N VAL A 172 -6.08 -0.62 -11.92
CA VAL A 172 -7.13 0.39 -11.95
C VAL A 172 -8.35 -0.17 -11.21
N PRO A 173 -8.81 0.47 -10.12
CA PRO A 173 -9.99 0.02 -9.41
C PRO A 173 -11.23 0.13 -10.31
N LEU A 174 -11.93 -0.99 -10.52
CA LEU A 174 -13.08 -1.13 -11.44
C LEU A 174 -14.25 -0.18 -11.14
N ASN A 175 -14.24 0.42 -9.96
CA ASN A 175 -15.31 1.22 -9.37
C ASN A 175 -14.98 2.73 -9.31
N MET A 176 -13.85 3.16 -9.87
CA MET A 176 -13.53 4.59 -10.06
C MET A 176 -13.76 5.00 -11.52
N ALA A 177 -15.02 5.34 -11.84
CA ALA A 177 -15.32 6.10 -13.05
C ALA A 177 -15.15 7.60 -12.75
N VAL A 178 -14.51 8.34 -13.66
CA VAL A 178 -14.47 9.81 -13.61
C VAL A 178 -15.91 10.31 -13.83
N VAL A 179 -16.46 11.06 -12.88
CA VAL A 179 -17.81 11.63 -13.02
C VAL A 179 -17.80 12.65 -14.15
N GLY A 180 -18.37 12.28 -15.29
CA GLY A 180 -18.50 13.14 -16.47
C GLY A 180 -17.74 12.66 -17.71
N GLU A 181 -16.89 11.64 -17.60
CA GLU A 181 -16.45 10.86 -18.75
C GLU A 181 -17.33 9.62 -18.84
N GLU A 182 -17.98 9.44 -19.99
CA GLU A 182 -18.51 8.14 -20.35
C GLU A 182 -17.33 7.15 -20.33
N PRO A 183 -17.51 5.93 -19.78
CA PRO A 183 -16.45 4.94 -19.80
C PRO A 183 -15.93 4.87 -21.22
N VAL A 184 -14.60 4.93 -21.38
CA VAL A 184 -13.98 4.53 -22.64
C VAL A 184 -14.41 3.09 -22.84
N GLU A 185 -15.44 2.88 -23.65
CA GLU A 185 -15.74 1.57 -24.18
C GLU A 185 -14.48 1.19 -24.93
N GLU A 186 -13.66 0.31 -24.33
CA GLU A 186 -12.72 -0.47 -25.11
C GLU A 186 -13.54 -1.01 -26.28
N GLU A 187 -13.19 -0.59 -27.51
CA GLU A 187 -13.81 -1.08 -28.72
C GLU A 187 -13.76 -2.61 -28.62
N GLN A 188 -14.88 -3.23 -28.26
CA GLN A 188 -15.02 -4.67 -28.33
C GLN A 188 -14.58 -5.04 -29.74
N PRO A 189 -13.67 -6.02 -29.92
CA PRO A 189 -13.14 -6.35 -31.24
C PRO A 189 -14.35 -6.54 -32.13
N THR A 190 -14.51 -5.58 -33.06
CA THR A 190 -15.75 -5.45 -33.83
C THR A 190 -16.11 -6.81 -34.39
N ASN A 191 -17.40 -7.14 -34.35
CA ASN A 191 -18.00 -8.38 -34.88
C ASN A 191 -17.72 -8.62 -36.38
N ASN A 192 -16.77 -7.91 -36.99
CA ASN A 192 -16.36 -7.97 -38.38
C ASN A 192 -15.89 -9.37 -38.78
N ALA A 193 -15.10 -10.07 -37.94
CA ALA A 193 -14.64 -11.42 -38.26
C ALA A 193 -15.79 -12.45 -38.31
N PHE A 194 -16.80 -12.30 -37.45
CA PHE A 194 -17.97 -13.18 -37.43
C PHE A 194 -18.94 -12.85 -38.58
N ILE A 195 -19.11 -11.57 -38.89
CA ILE A 195 -19.93 -11.12 -40.03
C ILE A 195 -19.30 -11.55 -41.36
N GLU A 196 -17.98 -11.47 -41.50
CA GLU A 196 -17.24 -11.93 -42.68
C GLU A 196 -17.33 -13.46 -42.85
N ASP A 197 -17.19 -14.25 -41.78
CA ASP A 197 -17.35 -15.72 -41.85
C ASP A 197 -18.78 -16.13 -42.23
N ILE A 198 -19.79 -15.47 -41.66
CA ILE A 198 -21.19 -15.74 -42.01
C ILE A 198 -21.48 -15.36 -43.46
N ALA A 199 -21.00 -14.19 -43.91
CA ALA A 199 -21.17 -13.75 -45.28
C ALA A 199 -20.56 -14.77 -46.25
N ALA A 200 -19.30 -15.17 -46.02
CA ALA A 200 -18.60 -16.15 -46.85
C ALA A 200 -19.34 -17.51 -46.92
N ARG A 201 -19.89 -17.97 -45.79
CA ARG A 201 -20.64 -19.25 -45.74
C ARG A 201 -21.97 -19.19 -46.48
N ILE A 202 -22.68 -18.06 -46.41
CA ILE A 202 -23.94 -17.86 -47.15
C ILE A 202 -23.66 -17.83 -48.65
N THR A 203 -22.66 -17.05 -49.10
CA THR A 203 -22.32 -16.94 -50.52
C THR A 203 -21.89 -18.28 -51.11
N ALA A 204 -21.03 -19.04 -50.40
CA ALA A 204 -20.58 -20.36 -50.85
C ALA A 204 -21.71 -21.41 -50.89
N ALA A 205 -22.75 -21.27 -50.06
CA ALA A 205 -23.92 -22.15 -50.08
C ALA A 205 -24.85 -21.81 -51.26
N GLU A 206 -25.02 -20.53 -51.58
CA GLU A 206 -25.79 -20.07 -52.73
C GLU A 206 -25.14 -20.50 -54.05
N GLU A 207 -23.83 -20.30 -54.22
CA GLU A 207 -23.09 -20.72 -55.40
C GLU A 207 -23.23 -22.22 -55.67
N ARG A 208 -23.09 -23.05 -54.62
CA ARG A 208 -23.30 -24.51 -54.73
C ARG A 208 -24.74 -24.86 -55.11
N GLY A 209 -25.72 -24.15 -54.55
CA GLY A 209 -27.14 -24.35 -54.86
C GLY A 209 -27.48 -24.02 -56.31
N LEU A 210 -26.89 -22.94 -56.85
CA LEU A 210 -27.04 -22.53 -58.23
C LEU A 210 -26.37 -23.52 -59.19
N LEU A 211 -25.11 -23.88 -58.96
CA LEU A 211 -24.36 -24.80 -59.82
C LEU A 211 -25.02 -26.17 -59.91
N THR A 212 -25.41 -26.75 -58.77
CA THR A 212 -26.07 -28.08 -58.73
C THR A 212 -27.39 -28.10 -59.51
N ARG A 213 -28.10 -26.98 -59.57
CA ARG A 213 -29.38 -26.88 -60.30
C ARG A 213 -29.20 -26.42 -61.74
N ALA A 214 -28.16 -25.65 -62.05
CA ALA A 214 -27.77 -25.36 -63.42
C ALA A 214 -27.39 -26.65 -64.16
N ASP A 215 -26.66 -27.55 -63.50
CA ASP A 215 -26.31 -28.87 -64.06
C ASP A 215 -27.55 -29.75 -64.32
N LYS A 216 -28.58 -29.65 -63.48
CA LYS A 216 -29.86 -30.35 -63.67
C LYS A 216 -30.79 -29.68 -64.69
N ALA A 217 -30.57 -28.40 -64.98
CA ALA A 217 -31.42 -27.59 -65.86
C ALA A 217 -31.00 -27.64 -67.34
N ASN A 218 -29.97 -28.43 -67.68
CA ASN A 218 -29.48 -28.54 -69.06
C ASN A 218 -30.53 -29.11 -70.04
N GLU A 219 -31.68 -29.60 -69.56
CA GLU A 219 -32.81 -30.05 -70.38
C GLU A 219 -34.00 -29.08 -70.42
N ASP A 220 -34.12 -28.08 -69.52
CA ASP A 220 -35.28 -27.16 -69.47
C ASP A 220 -34.90 -25.76 -68.90
N ARG A 221 -34.56 -24.83 -69.79
CA ARG A 221 -33.99 -23.52 -69.44
C ARG A 221 -35.01 -22.51 -68.90
N GLU A 222 -36.26 -22.59 -69.35
CA GLU A 222 -37.33 -21.67 -68.92
C GLU A 222 -37.71 -21.90 -67.45
N ARG A 223 -37.81 -23.16 -67.03
CA ARG A 223 -38.16 -23.54 -65.66
C ARG A 223 -37.08 -23.13 -64.64
N PHE A 224 -35.82 -23.12 -65.07
CA PHE A 224 -34.72 -22.59 -64.26
C PHE A 224 -34.83 -21.08 -64.06
N ASN A 225 -35.12 -20.32 -65.12
CA ASN A 225 -35.30 -18.87 -65.03
C ASN A 225 -36.48 -18.48 -64.14
N GLU A 226 -37.63 -19.17 -64.24
CA GLU A 226 -38.76 -18.93 -63.34
C GLU A 226 -38.40 -19.21 -61.88
N TRP A 227 -37.66 -20.29 -61.62
CA TRP A 227 -37.21 -20.62 -60.27
C TRP A 227 -36.23 -19.60 -59.71
N VAL A 228 -35.22 -19.18 -60.49
CA VAL A 228 -34.24 -18.16 -60.08
C VAL A 228 -34.98 -16.86 -59.73
N THR A 229 -35.90 -16.44 -60.60
CA THR A 229 -36.70 -15.23 -60.38
C THR A 229 -37.56 -15.34 -59.11
N GLY A 230 -38.20 -16.50 -58.88
CA GLY A 230 -39.00 -16.76 -57.68
C GLY A 230 -38.18 -16.90 -56.38
N PHE A 231 -36.98 -17.46 -56.47
CA PHE A 231 -36.06 -17.65 -55.34
C PHE A 231 -35.50 -16.30 -54.87
N TYR A 232 -34.96 -15.50 -55.80
CA TYR A 232 -34.42 -14.18 -55.47
C TYR A 232 -35.52 -13.16 -55.13
N ALA A 233 -36.76 -13.33 -55.61
CA ALA A 233 -37.89 -12.55 -55.12
C ALA A 233 -38.17 -12.76 -53.62
N LYS A 234 -38.02 -14.00 -53.11
CA LYS A 234 -38.16 -14.29 -51.68
C LYS A 234 -36.98 -13.74 -50.86
N GLN A 235 -35.76 -13.81 -51.41
CA GLN A 235 -34.60 -13.19 -50.78
C GLN A 235 -34.69 -11.67 -50.73
N LYS A 236 -35.27 -11.00 -51.73
CA LYS A 236 -35.51 -9.56 -51.70
C LYS A 236 -36.37 -9.14 -50.50
N THR A 237 -37.39 -9.93 -50.16
CA THR A 237 -38.24 -9.68 -48.98
C THR A 237 -37.47 -9.93 -47.68
N TYR A 238 -36.68 -11.00 -47.62
CA TYR A 238 -35.88 -11.36 -46.44
C TYR A 238 -34.74 -10.36 -46.19
N ALA A 239 -34.00 -10.00 -47.22
CA ALA A 239 -32.95 -8.97 -47.18
C ALA A 239 -33.54 -7.62 -46.75
N ASN A 240 -34.73 -7.24 -47.23
CA ASN A 240 -35.41 -6.04 -46.74
C ASN A 240 -35.80 -6.14 -45.26
N MET A 241 -36.17 -7.32 -44.76
CA MET A 241 -36.56 -7.51 -43.36
C MET A 241 -35.35 -7.47 -42.41
N CYS A 242 -34.21 -8.02 -42.83
CA CYS A 242 -32.99 -8.06 -42.03
C CYS A 242 -32.12 -6.80 -42.16
N LEU A 243 -32.02 -6.22 -43.37
CA LEU A 243 -31.10 -5.09 -43.63
C LEU A 243 -31.76 -3.71 -43.47
N LYS A 244 -33.09 -3.57 -43.58
CA LYS A 244 -33.75 -2.30 -43.22
C LYS A 244 -33.49 -1.85 -41.79
N PRO A 245 -33.66 -2.68 -40.74
CA PRO A 245 -33.43 -2.23 -39.38
C PRO A 245 -31.96 -1.82 -39.15
N LEU A 246 -31.01 -2.51 -39.79
CA LEU A 246 -29.58 -2.15 -39.79
C LEU A 246 -29.32 -0.80 -40.49
N GLY A 247 -29.91 -0.58 -41.67
CA GLY A 247 -29.78 0.68 -42.40
C GLY A 247 -30.46 1.87 -41.70
N VAL A 248 -31.56 1.63 -40.97
CA VAL A 248 -32.22 2.65 -40.13
C VAL A 248 -31.37 2.96 -38.89
N ALA A 249 -30.77 1.95 -38.26
CA ALA A 249 -29.85 2.15 -37.14
C ALA A 249 -28.60 2.94 -37.56
N ALA A 250 -27.99 2.63 -38.71
CA ALA A 250 -26.87 3.39 -39.27
C ALA A 250 -27.25 4.84 -39.60
N ARG A 251 -28.50 5.08 -40.05
CA ARG A 251 -29.03 6.44 -40.30
C ARG A 251 -29.12 7.31 -39.05
N VAL A 252 -29.38 6.71 -37.89
CA VAL A 252 -29.48 7.42 -36.60
C VAL A 252 -28.10 7.81 -36.07
N ILE A 253 -27.05 7.09 -36.46
CA ILE A 253 -25.69 7.27 -35.94
C ILE A 253 -24.90 8.32 -36.75
N GLU A 254 -25.03 8.38 -38.08
CA GLU A 254 -24.10 9.17 -38.93
C GLU A 254 -24.71 10.38 -39.66
N ASN A 255 -26.03 10.60 -39.62
CA ASN A 255 -26.71 11.73 -40.29
C ASN A 255 -26.38 11.89 -41.80
N ILE A 256 -26.03 10.79 -42.49
CA ILE A 256 -25.76 10.76 -43.93
C ILE A 256 -27.07 10.49 -44.69
N THR A 257 -27.49 11.43 -45.54
CA THR A 257 -28.62 11.27 -46.46
C THR A 257 -28.19 10.48 -47.70
N ILE A 258 -28.36 9.15 -47.66
CA ILE A 258 -28.39 8.36 -48.90
C ILE A 258 -29.78 8.52 -49.52
N SER A 259 -29.93 9.53 -50.38
CA SER A 259 -31.05 9.65 -51.31
C SER A 259 -30.72 8.89 -52.58
N GLY A 260 -31.19 7.66 -52.68
CA GLY A 260 -31.06 6.88 -53.91
C GLY A 260 -31.95 5.66 -53.84
N GLU A 261 -32.95 5.59 -54.71
CA GLU A 261 -33.58 4.32 -55.05
C GLU A 261 -32.47 3.36 -55.48
N TRP A 262 -32.43 2.17 -54.87
CA TRP A 262 -31.49 1.12 -55.24
C TRP A 262 -31.85 0.63 -56.67
N GLN A 263 -31.31 1.30 -57.69
CA GLN A 263 -31.29 0.80 -59.05
C GLN A 263 -30.19 -0.26 -59.15
N VAL A 264 -30.63 -1.52 -59.21
CA VAL A 264 -29.76 -2.66 -59.52
C VAL A 264 -29.37 -2.54 -60.98
N MET A 265 -28.09 -2.19 -61.22
CA MET A 265 -27.46 -2.27 -62.54
C MET A 265 -27.36 -3.74 -62.94
N TYR A 266 -28.09 -4.14 -63.98
CA TYR A 266 -27.91 -5.43 -64.66
C TYR A 266 -26.72 -5.32 -65.62
N ALA A 267 -25.79 -6.26 -65.52
CA ALA A 267 -24.84 -6.62 -66.57
C ALA A 267 -25.03 -8.11 -66.89
#